data_AF-A0AA88UZ58-F1
#
_entry.id   AF-A0AA88UZ58-F1
#
_cell.length_a   1.000
_cell.length_b   1.000
_cell.length_c   1.000
_cell.angle_alpha   90.00
_cell.angle_beta   90.00
_cell.angle_gamma   90.00
#
_symmetry.space_group_name_H-M   'P 1'
#
loop_
_entity.id
_entity.type
_entity.pdbx_description
1 polymer ?
#
loop_
_entity_poly.entity_id
_entity_poly.type
_entity_poly.pdbx_seq_one_letter_code
_entity_poly.pdbx_strand_id
1 'polypeptide(L)'
;SSVKSMAKAKAPRRTLDSYTVKGINKTVKAGDCVLMRPSDSSKPSYIAKLEKIDCDSRGANVRVRVRWYYRPEESIGGRRQFHGSKEVFLSDHHDVQSADTIEGKCTVHTFKSYTKLDAVGNDDFFCRFEYNSSTGAFVPDRVAVYVVFLLRLYFI
;
A
#
# COMPACT_ATOMS: atom_id res chain seq x y z
N SER A 1 -30.04 17.38 37.65
CA SER A 1 -30.47 16.87 36.33
C SER A 1 -29.24 16.51 35.52
N SER A 2 -28.91 15.22 35.43
CA SER A 2 -27.69 14.74 34.75
C SER A 2 -28.00 14.44 33.28
N VAL A 3 -27.40 15.20 32.35
CA VAL A 3 -27.60 15.04 30.91
C VAL A 3 -26.80 13.81 30.46
N LYS A 4 -27.48 12.68 30.24
CA LYS A 4 -26.87 11.50 29.62
C LYS A 4 -26.57 11.82 28.16
N SER A 5 -25.29 11.87 27.78
CA SER A 5 -24.88 11.94 26.38
C SER A 5 -25.31 10.66 25.66
N MET A 6 -26.35 10.74 24.84
CA MET A 6 -26.73 9.63 23.96
C MET A 6 -25.70 9.52 22.84
N ALA A 7 -24.94 8.43 22.82
CA ALA A 7 -24.17 8.04 21.65
C ALA A 7 -25.15 7.78 20.50
N LYS A 8 -25.16 8.66 19.49
CA LYS A 8 -25.94 8.46 18.26
C LYS A 8 -25.58 7.09 17.67
N ALA A 9 -26.57 6.21 17.52
CA ALA A 9 -26.43 4.95 16.81
C ALA A 9 -25.82 5.23 15.42
N LYS A 10 -24.67 4.63 15.12
CA LYS A 10 -24.04 4.72 13.80
C LYS A 10 -24.99 4.07 12.79
N ALA A 11 -25.59 4.89 11.94
CA ALA A 11 -26.37 4.42 10.81
C ALA A 11 -25.56 3.41 9.97
N PRO A 12 -26.22 2.41 9.35
CA PRO A 12 -25.54 1.35 8.61
C PRO A 12 -24.69 1.95 7.48
N ARG A 13 -23.39 1.62 7.49
CA ARG A 13 -22.46 1.99 6.41
C ARG A 13 -22.82 1.18 5.17
N ARG A 14 -22.83 1.82 4.01
CA ARG A 14 -23.05 1.17 2.71
C ARG A 14 -21.72 0.93 2.04
N THR A 15 -21.52 -0.28 1.53
CA THR A 15 -20.32 -0.63 0.74
C THR A 15 -20.53 -0.21 -0.71
N LEU A 16 -19.48 0.34 -1.31
CA LEU A 16 -19.46 0.80 -2.70
C LEU A 16 -18.53 -0.09 -3.52
N ASP A 17 -18.94 -0.44 -4.75
CA ASP A 17 -18.10 -1.21 -5.67
C ASP A 17 -16.98 -0.35 -6.29
N SER A 18 -17.24 0.96 -6.43
CA SER A 18 -16.29 1.91 -6.98
C SER A 18 -16.52 3.32 -6.43
N TYR A 19 -15.47 4.13 -6.45
CA TYR A 19 -15.53 5.54 -6.05
C TYR A 19 -14.64 6.40 -6.93
N THR A 20 -15.14 7.55 -7.36
CA THR A 20 -14.34 8.52 -8.11
C THR A 20 -13.74 9.53 -7.14
N VAL A 21 -12.41 9.53 -7.03
CA VAL A 21 -11.66 10.42 -6.16
C VAL A 21 -11.70 11.83 -6.75
N LYS A 22 -12.35 12.75 -6.04
CA LYS A 22 -12.62 14.12 -6.52
C LYS A 22 -11.35 14.88 -6.92
N GLY A 23 -10.25 14.70 -6.17
CA GLY A 23 -9.00 15.44 -6.40
C GLY A 23 -8.26 15.05 -7.68
N ILE A 24 -8.45 13.82 -8.18
CA ILE A 24 -7.70 13.28 -9.32
C ILE A 24 -8.58 12.86 -10.49
N ASN A 25 -9.91 12.92 -10.33
CA ASN A 25 -10.90 12.47 -11.29
C ASN A 25 -10.66 11.02 -11.80
N LYS A 26 -10.14 10.15 -10.93
CA LYS A 26 -9.91 8.73 -11.22
C LYS A 26 -10.83 7.86 -10.38
N THR A 27 -11.38 6.82 -11.00
CA THR A 27 -12.20 5.82 -10.31
C THR A 27 -11.34 4.71 -9.73
N VAL A 28 -11.52 4.44 -8.45
CA VAL A 28 -10.88 3.37 -7.69
C VAL A 28 -11.90 2.31 -7.29
N LYS A 29 -11.44 1.06 -7.22
CA LYS A 29 -12.24 -0.12 -6.84
C LYS A 29 -11.50 -0.96 -5.80
N ALA A 30 -12.22 -1.85 -5.13
CA ALA A 30 -11.59 -2.88 -4.31
C ALA A 30 -10.62 -3.72 -5.17
N GLY A 31 -9.42 -3.98 -4.65
CA GLY A 31 -8.32 -4.65 -5.34
C GLY A 31 -7.29 -3.70 -5.98
N ASP A 32 -7.66 -2.44 -6.26
CA ASP A 32 -6.73 -1.45 -6.81
C ASP A 32 -5.64 -1.07 -5.81
N CYS A 33 -4.46 -0.74 -6.32
CA CYS A 33 -3.41 -0.10 -5.52
C CYS A 33 -3.45 1.42 -5.71
N VAL A 34 -3.25 2.14 -4.62
CA VAL A 34 -3.34 3.61 -4.59
C VAL A 34 -2.15 4.22 -3.84
N LEU A 35 -1.83 5.45 -4.24
CA LEU A 35 -0.93 6.33 -3.52
C LEU A 35 -1.74 7.18 -2.55
N MET A 36 -1.31 7.24 -1.31
CA MET A 36 -1.97 7.98 -0.24
C MET A 36 -1.03 9.03 0.34
N ARG A 37 -1.59 10.22 0.59
CA ARG A 37 -0.85 11.32 1.17
C ARG A 37 -0.33 10.94 2.55
N PRO A 38 0.97 11.12 2.82
CA PRO A 38 1.52 10.88 4.14
C PRO A 38 1.12 12.00 5.10
N SER A 39 1.11 11.70 6.40
CA SER A 39 0.89 12.71 7.45
C SER A 39 2.03 13.73 7.52
N ASP A 40 3.23 13.30 7.12
CA ASP A 40 4.44 14.12 7.06
C ASP A 40 4.79 14.33 5.57
N SER A 41 4.73 15.57 5.10
CA SER A 41 4.97 15.93 3.71
C SER A 41 6.43 15.74 3.26
N SER A 42 7.36 15.51 4.19
CA SER A 42 8.74 15.16 3.86
C SER A 42 8.88 13.70 3.40
N LYS A 43 7.90 12.84 3.71
CA LYS A 43 7.90 11.44 3.33
C LYS A 43 7.31 11.23 1.94
N PRO A 44 7.74 10.19 1.21
CA PRO A 44 7.08 9.81 -0.04
C PRO A 44 5.65 9.34 0.24
N SER A 45 4.78 9.41 -0.77
CA SER A 45 3.41 8.90 -0.67
C SER A 45 3.40 7.42 -0.29
N TYR A 46 2.50 7.07 0.64
CA TYR A 46 2.28 5.71 1.08
C TYR A 46 1.58 4.91 -0.01
N ILE A 47 1.88 3.62 -0.09
CA ILE A 47 1.28 2.72 -1.08
C ILE A 47 0.34 1.79 -0.33
N ALA A 48 -0.89 1.65 -0.81
CA ALA A 48 -1.88 0.81 -0.16
C ALA A 48 -2.72 0.05 -1.17
N LYS A 49 -3.12 -1.17 -0.82
CA LYS A 49 -4.13 -1.93 -1.55
C LYS A 49 -5.51 -1.61 -0.99
N LEU A 50 -6.44 -1.22 -1.85
CA LEU A 50 -7.84 -1.06 -1.46
C LEU A 50 -8.48 -2.43 -1.23
N GLU A 51 -9.02 -2.66 -0.05
CA GLU A 51 -9.79 -3.86 0.25
C GLU A 51 -11.28 -3.61 0.10
N LYS A 52 -11.74 -2.47 0.60
CA LYS A 52 -13.16 -2.14 0.67
C LYS A 52 -13.38 -0.64 0.64
N ILE A 53 -14.49 -0.21 0.07
CA ILE A 53 -14.91 1.19 0.04
C ILE A 53 -16.26 1.26 0.74
N ASP A 54 -16.38 2.10 1.76
CA ASP A 54 -17.61 2.29 2.52
C ASP A 54 -17.96 3.79 2.56
N CYS A 55 -19.25 4.11 2.49
CA CYS A 55 -19.75 5.47 2.71
C CYS A 55 -20.61 5.55 3.97
N ASP A 56 -20.65 6.74 4.57
CA ASP A 56 -21.62 7.04 5.62
C ASP A 56 -23.05 7.04 5.07
N SER A 57 -24.03 7.03 5.97
CA SER A 57 -25.45 6.94 5.59
C SER A 57 -25.89 8.07 4.64
N ARG A 58 -25.27 9.24 4.75
CA ARG A 58 -25.55 10.42 3.93
C ARG A 58 -24.76 10.46 2.62
N GLY A 59 -23.83 9.53 2.38
CA GLY A 59 -22.97 9.48 1.21
C GLY A 59 -21.95 10.62 1.12
N ALA A 60 -21.81 11.42 2.18
CA ALA A 60 -20.96 12.61 2.18
C ALA A 60 -19.51 12.25 2.51
N ASN A 61 -19.31 11.26 3.40
CA ASN A 61 -17.99 10.81 3.82
C ASN A 61 -17.71 9.40 3.30
N VAL A 62 -16.76 9.28 2.39
CA VAL A 62 -16.29 8.00 1.87
C VAL A 62 -15.00 7.60 2.56
N ARG A 63 -14.97 6.39 3.09
CA ARG A 63 -13.81 5.79 3.73
C ARG A 63 -13.39 4.56 2.96
N VAL A 64 -12.10 4.31 2.95
CA VAL A 64 -11.49 3.15 2.32
C VAL A 64 -10.81 2.30 3.38
N ARG A 65 -11.09 1.00 3.37
CA ARG A 65 -10.30 0.02 4.12
C ARG A 65 -9.13 -0.38 3.22
N VAL A 66 -7.93 -0.28 3.78
CA VAL A 66 -6.70 -0.47 3.04
C VAL A 66 -5.78 -1.44 3.75
N ARG A 67 -4.94 -2.12 2.97
CA ARG A 67 -3.82 -2.93 3.43
C ARG A 67 -2.52 -2.26 2.98
N TRP A 68 -1.64 -1.94 3.92
CA TRP A 68 -0.46 -1.11 3.65
C TRP A 68 0.66 -1.90 2.97
N TYR A 69 1.29 -1.26 1.99
CA TYR A 69 2.58 -1.68 1.48
C TYR A 69 3.68 -0.85 2.16
N TYR A 70 4.67 -1.55 2.71
CA TYR A 70 5.83 -0.93 3.34
C TYR A 70 6.98 -0.84 2.34
N ARG A 71 7.65 0.29 2.30
CA ARG A 71 8.90 0.43 1.57
C ARG A 71 10.04 -0.22 2.37
N PRO A 72 11.13 -0.64 1.71
CA PRO A 72 12.30 -1.19 2.38
C PRO A 72 12.84 -0.31 3.52
N GLU A 73 12.88 1.01 3.31
CA GLU A 73 13.29 2.01 4.30
C GLU A 73 12.37 2.11 5.52
N GLU A 74 11.11 1.67 5.41
CA GLU A 74 10.13 1.69 6.50
C GLU A 74 10.09 0.37 7.27
N SER A 75 10.79 -0.67 6.79
CA SER A 75 10.88 -1.95 7.47
C SER A 75 11.83 -1.89 8.67
N ILE A 76 11.60 -2.71 9.70
CA ILE A 76 12.46 -2.79 10.90
C ILE A 76 13.92 -3.12 10.52
N GLY A 77 14.11 -3.95 9.49
CA GLY A 77 15.43 -4.33 8.99
C GLY A 77 16.08 -3.32 8.04
N GLY A 78 15.38 -2.25 7.67
CA GLY A 78 15.84 -1.23 6.73
C GLY A 78 16.07 -1.73 5.30
N ARG A 79 16.51 -0.81 4.44
CA ARG A 79 16.85 -1.09 3.04
C ARG A 79 18.17 -1.87 2.96
N ARG A 80 18.18 -2.97 2.20
CA ARG A 80 19.33 -3.82 1.92
C ARG A 80 19.71 -3.71 0.44
N GLN A 81 20.94 -4.10 0.09
CA GLN A 81 21.48 -3.97 -1.28
C GLN A 81 20.68 -4.74 -2.34
N PHE A 82 20.02 -5.84 -1.96
CA PHE A 82 19.19 -6.62 -2.88
C PHE A 82 17.78 -6.06 -3.06
N HIS A 83 17.41 -4.99 -2.35
CA HIS A 83 16.10 -4.37 -2.50
C HIS A 83 16.06 -3.43 -3.71
N GLY A 84 15.05 -3.62 -4.57
CA GLY A 84 14.82 -2.76 -5.72
C GLY A 84 14.39 -1.35 -5.34
N SER A 85 14.61 -0.37 -6.21
CA SER A 85 14.17 1.02 -6.01
C SER A 85 12.64 1.16 -5.96
N LYS A 86 11.92 0.32 -6.72
CA LYS A 86 10.46 0.24 -6.79
C LYS A 86 9.87 -0.93 -5.98
N GLU A 87 10.66 -1.52 -5.09
CA GLU A 87 10.22 -2.65 -4.27
C GLU A 87 9.36 -2.18 -3.10
N VAL A 88 8.30 -2.92 -2.82
CA VAL A 88 7.45 -2.76 -1.65
C VAL A 88 7.04 -4.12 -1.07
N PHE A 89 6.65 -4.13 0.20
CA PHE A 89 6.26 -5.34 0.92
C PHE A 89 4.81 -5.27 1.35
N LEU A 90 4.02 -6.29 1.01
CA LEU A 90 2.63 -6.35 1.44
C LEU A 90 2.57 -6.66 2.93
N SER A 91 2.12 -5.71 3.75
CA SER A 91 2.11 -5.91 5.21
C SER A 91 0.81 -6.53 5.72
N ASP A 92 0.79 -7.04 6.95
CA ASP A 92 -0.43 -7.41 7.68
C ASP A 92 -1.16 -6.21 8.31
N HIS A 93 -0.66 -5.00 8.09
CA HIS A 93 -1.23 -3.77 8.63
C HIS A 93 -2.43 -3.30 7.79
N HIS A 94 -3.60 -3.33 8.42
CA HIS A 94 -4.85 -2.85 7.85
C HIS A 94 -5.32 -1.59 8.56
N ASP A 95 -5.86 -0.64 7.81
CA ASP A 95 -6.37 0.62 8.35
C ASP A 95 -7.59 1.12 7.57
N VAL A 96 -8.27 2.14 8.12
CA VAL A 96 -9.40 2.82 7.48
C VAL A 96 -9.08 4.30 7.34
N GLN A 97 -8.97 4.75 6.09
CA GLN A 97 -8.61 6.11 5.74
C GLN A 97 -9.72 6.83 4.99
N SER A 98 -9.67 8.17 4.93
CA SER A 98 -10.58 8.94 4.07
C SER A 98 -10.18 8.76 2.61
N ALA A 99 -11.16 8.63 1.71
CA ALA A 99 -10.89 8.57 0.27
C ALA A 99 -10.22 9.86 -0.27
N ASP A 100 -10.35 10.98 0.44
CA ASP A 100 -9.72 12.26 0.08
C ASP A 100 -8.19 12.25 0.22
N THR A 101 -7.63 11.28 0.95
CA THR A 101 -6.18 11.12 1.10
C THR A 101 -5.53 10.45 -0.11
N ILE A 102 -6.32 9.92 -1.05
CA ILE A 102 -5.82 9.26 -2.25
C ILE A 102 -5.28 10.32 -3.22
N GLU A 103 -4.00 10.20 -3.56
CA GLU A 103 -3.29 11.08 -4.49
C GLU A 103 -3.20 10.50 -5.91
N GLY A 104 -3.40 9.20 -6.07
CA GLY A 104 -3.26 8.55 -7.36
C GLY A 104 -3.54 7.05 -7.31
N LYS A 105 -3.65 6.44 -8.50
CA LYS A 105 -3.61 4.99 -8.66
C LYS A 105 -2.19 4.59 -9.01
N CYS A 106 -1.75 3.46 -8.46
CA CYS A 106 -0.48 2.83 -8.81
C CYS A 106 -0.68 1.34 -9.11
N THR A 107 0.34 0.70 -9.63
CA THR A 107 0.33 -0.73 -9.93
C THR A 107 1.42 -1.42 -9.13
N VAL A 108 1.04 -2.41 -8.32
CA VAL A 108 2.00 -3.28 -7.64
C VAL A 108 2.00 -4.62 -8.35
N HIS A 109 3.05 -4.85 -9.12
CA HIS A 109 3.26 -6.04 -9.92
C HIS A 109 3.82 -7.19 -9.09
N THR A 110 3.60 -8.42 -9.55
CA THR A 110 4.43 -9.55 -9.09
C THR A 110 5.85 -9.39 -9.66
N PHE A 111 6.85 -9.94 -8.97
CA PHE A 111 8.24 -9.89 -9.46
C PHE A 111 8.40 -10.43 -10.89
N LYS A 112 7.66 -11.49 -11.24
CA LYS A 112 7.67 -12.08 -12.58
C LYS A 112 7.06 -11.17 -13.65
N SER A 113 6.01 -10.42 -13.31
CA SER A 113 5.41 -9.46 -14.26
C SER A 113 6.27 -8.21 -14.40
N TYR A 114 6.84 -7.73 -13.29
CA TYR A 114 7.69 -6.54 -13.27
C TYR A 114 8.95 -6.70 -14.12
N THR A 115 9.60 -7.86 -14.05
CA THR A 115 10.79 -8.18 -14.86
C THR A 115 10.53 -8.28 -16.36
N LYS A 116 9.26 -8.28 -16.79
CA LYS A 116 8.84 -8.32 -18.19
C LYS A 116 8.36 -6.96 -18.73
N LEU A 117 8.35 -5.91 -17.91
CA LEU A 117 7.97 -4.58 -18.36
C LEU A 117 9.07 -4.00 -19.24
N ASP A 118 8.68 -3.47 -20.42
CA ASP A 118 9.61 -2.81 -21.34
C ASP A 118 10.17 -1.50 -20.75
N ALA A 119 9.34 -0.79 -19.98
CA ALA A 119 9.70 0.41 -19.26
C ALA A 119 8.96 0.46 -17.91
N VAL A 120 9.67 0.91 -16.87
CA VAL A 120 9.12 1.06 -15.52
C VAL A 120 8.70 2.51 -15.32
N GLY A 121 7.40 2.75 -15.11
CA GLY A 121 6.86 4.07 -14.81
C GLY A 121 7.11 4.52 -13.37
N ASN A 122 6.70 5.76 -13.07
CA ASN A 122 6.81 6.29 -11.71
C ASN A 122 5.87 5.58 -10.72
N ASP A 123 4.70 5.16 -11.20
CA ASP A 123 3.63 4.51 -10.43
C ASP A 123 3.69 2.98 -10.50
N ASP A 124 4.74 2.41 -11.08
CA ASP A 124 4.98 0.97 -11.13
C ASP A 124 5.87 0.53 -9.99
N PHE A 125 5.34 -0.37 -9.17
CA PHE A 125 6.01 -1.01 -8.05
C PHE A 125 5.97 -2.52 -8.21
N PHE A 126 6.79 -3.23 -7.43
CA PHE A 126 6.69 -4.68 -7.36
C PHE A 126 6.77 -5.18 -5.93
N CYS A 127 6.10 -6.31 -5.71
CA CYS A 127 6.09 -7.01 -4.45
C CYS A 127 6.47 -8.47 -4.66
N ARG A 128 7.40 -8.96 -3.86
CA ARG A 128 7.81 -10.38 -3.81
C ARG A 128 7.70 -11.00 -2.41
N PHE A 129 7.43 -10.18 -1.41
CA PHE A 129 7.38 -10.57 -0.01
C PHE A 129 6.11 -10.05 0.66
N GLU A 130 5.55 -10.87 1.55
CA GLU A 130 4.70 -10.38 2.62
C GLU A 130 5.57 -10.01 3.83
N TYR A 131 5.13 -9.00 4.57
CA TYR A 131 5.86 -8.44 5.71
C TYR A 131 4.96 -8.41 6.95
N ASN A 132 5.45 -8.92 8.07
CA ASN A 132 4.76 -8.76 9.34
C ASN A 132 5.19 -7.43 9.97
N SER A 133 4.26 -6.48 10.07
CA SER A 133 4.51 -5.14 10.60
C SER A 133 4.88 -5.12 12.08
N SER A 134 4.50 -6.16 12.84
CA SER A 134 4.74 -6.27 14.28
C SER A 134 6.07 -6.94 14.60
N THR A 135 6.43 -8.00 13.88
CA THR A 135 7.64 -8.80 14.15
C THR A 135 8.81 -8.50 13.21
N GLY A 136 8.55 -7.84 12.09
CA GLY A 136 9.55 -7.62 11.05
C GLY A 136 9.86 -8.85 10.19
N ALA A 137 9.10 -9.95 10.35
CA ALA A 137 9.29 -11.18 9.60
C ALA A 137 8.84 -11.04 8.14
N PHE A 138 9.50 -11.76 7.24
CA PHE A 138 9.17 -11.80 5.82
C PHE A 138 8.67 -13.20 5.42
N VAL A 139 7.71 -13.25 4.51
CA VAL A 139 7.19 -14.48 3.92
C VAL A 139 7.29 -14.37 2.39
N PRO A 140 7.94 -15.33 1.70
CA PRO A 140 8.68 -16.47 2.25
C PRO A 140 9.96 -16.05 2.98
N ASP A 141 10.34 -16.82 4.01
CA ASP A 141 11.58 -16.64 4.79
C ASP A 141 12.85 -16.99 4.00
N ARG A 142 12.69 -17.68 2.86
CA ARG A 142 13.78 -18.08 1.96
C ARG A 142 13.48 -17.62 0.53
N VAL A 143 14.45 -16.96 -0.08
CA VAL A 143 14.44 -16.62 -1.51
C VAL A 143 15.66 -17.18 -2.18
N ALA A 144 15.48 -17.69 -3.39
CA ALA A 144 16.59 -18.14 -4.24
C ALA A 144 17.55 -16.97 -4.49
N VAL A 145 18.76 -17.09 -3.97
CA VAL A 145 19.85 -16.15 -4.22
C VAL A 145 20.55 -16.57 -5.50
N TYR A 146 20.37 -15.82 -6.59
CA TYR A 146 21.22 -15.98 -7.77
C TYR A 146 22.51 -15.20 -7.51
N VAL A 147 23.56 -15.90 -7.12
CA VAL A 147 24.88 -15.30 -6.93
C VAL A 147 25.49 -15.03 -8.31
N VAL A 148 25.20 -13.85 -8.88
CA VAL A 148 26.05 -13.22 -9.91
C VAL A 148 26.91 -12.12 -9.27
N PHE A 149 27.27 -12.32 -8.00
CA PHE A 149 28.17 -11.44 -7.26
C PHE A 149 29.57 -12.04 -7.05
N LEU A 150 29.79 -13.31 -7.44
CA LEU A 150 31.07 -14.01 -7.25
C LEU A 150 31.96 -14.11 -8.49
N LEU A 151 31.61 -13.43 -9.61
CA LEU A 151 32.44 -13.43 -10.82
C LEU A 151 33.23 -12.13 -11.05
N ARG A 152 33.20 -11.18 -10.12
CA ARG A 152 33.99 -9.94 -10.22
C ARG A 152 35.12 -9.78 -9.18
N LEU A 153 35.42 -10.84 -8.42
CA LEU A 153 36.51 -10.85 -7.45
C LEU A 153 37.63 -11.87 -7.75
N TYR A 154 37.59 -12.52 -8.92
CA TYR A 154 38.69 -13.36 -9.42
C TYR A 154 39.22 -12.83 -10.75
N PHE A 155 39.71 -11.59 -10.78
CA PHE A 155 40.63 -11.08 -11.80
C PHE A 155 41.11 -9.67 -11.38
N ILE A 156 41.97 -9.61 -10.37
CA ILE A 156 43.15 -8.72 -10.28
C ILE A 156 44.24 -9.54 -9.61
#